data_AF-A0A1I4CZQ9-F1
#
_entry.id   AF-A0A1I4CZQ9-F1
#
_cell.length_a   1.000
_cell.length_b   1.000
_cell.length_c   1.000
_cell.angle_alpha   90.00
_cell.angle_beta   90.00
_cell.angle_gamma   90.00
#
_symmetry.space_group_name_H-M   'P 1'
#
loop_
_entity.id
_entity.type
_entity.pdbx_description
1 polymer ?
#
loop_
_entity_poly.entity_id
_entity_poly.type
_entity_poly.pdbx_seq_one_letter_code
_entity_poly.pdbx_strand_id
1 'polypeptide(L)'
;MANVTFSSPVLARDITVYAIAGDRGTILAVAKAHKIPIPFDCQDGECGSCLVEVKHLSPRVKYGIALTDREKELLRQLGTITKAEIENAEVNDMPPRYRLACQCFVRNEDIVVSFEGDQTLPAQGPHITHAAKRFTGGMEIGSVDEFLGYAVKVEEDAAIHFDELGTAMEACGNQEVARLFRQLASFSRLHLKEAKARAGDIDLSKVIPPDYIWPNHATPERTEIWAADPTLSRLDGLKAALQGETRGYEFYRAVVATTKLPEIEEMAKEFVKEEADHVKILEAWITREEWAAKNAAADHA
;
A
#
# COMPACT_ATOMS: atom_id res chain seq x y z
N MET A 1 -12.61 -21.57 11.48
CA MET A 1 -11.74 -21.19 10.35
C MET A 1 -10.89 -20.07 10.85
N ALA A 2 -9.58 -20.14 10.60
CA ALA A 2 -8.62 -19.15 11.05
C ALA A 2 -8.18 -18.27 9.88
N ASN A 3 -8.14 -16.96 10.09
CA ASN A 3 -7.54 -16.05 9.13
C ASN A 3 -6.05 -15.92 9.43
N VAL A 4 -5.22 -16.35 8.47
CA VAL A 4 -3.77 -16.17 8.53
C VAL A 4 -3.38 -15.08 7.53
N THR A 5 -3.03 -13.90 8.03
CA THR A 5 -2.57 -12.79 7.20
C THR A 5 -1.05 -12.78 7.15
N PHE A 6 -0.49 -12.93 5.97
CA PHE A 6 0.96 -12.86 5.74
C PHE A 6 1.35 -11.44 5.32
N SER A 7 2.33 -10.88 6.02
CA SER A 7 2.84 -9.53 5.78
C SER A 7 4.37 -9.56 5.68
N SER A 8 4.94 -8.95 4.65
CA SER A 8 6.38 -8.94 4.45
C SER A 8 6.80 -7.80 3.51
N PRO A 9 8.00 -7.22 3.68
CA PRO A 9 8.54 -6.24 2.74
C PRO A 9 8.73 -6.78 1.31
N VAL A 10 8.91 -8.09 1.13
CA VAL A 10 9.00 -8.71 -0.21
C VAL A 10 7.65 -8.97 -0.85
N LEU A 11 6.56 -8.89 -0.07
CA LEU A 11 5.20 -9.08 -0.57
C LEU A 11 4.63 -7.77 -1.07
N ALA A 12 3.96 -7.87 -2.21
CA ALA A 12 3.37 -6.74 -2.91
C ALA A 12 2.08 -6.19 -2.24
N ARG A 13 1.46 -6.97 -1.35
CA ARG A 13 0.38 -6.61 -0.42
C ARG A 13 0.26 -7.69 0.65
N ASP A 14 -0.40 -7.40 1.76
CA ASP A 14 -0.76 -8.43 2.75
C ASP A 14 -1.72 -9.45 2.14
N ILE A 15 -1.43 -10.74 2.37
CA ILE A 15 -2.21 -11.86 1.84
C ILE A 15 -2.89 -12.57 2.99
N THR A 16 -4.22 -12.48 3.08
CA THR A 16 -5.01 -13.26 4.04
C THR A 16 -5.46 -14.57 3.41
N VAL A 17 -5.15 -15.66 4.11
CA VAL A 17 -5.52 -17.02 3.73
C VAL A 17 -6.43 -17.61 4.81
N TYR A 18 -7.50 -18.27 4.36
CA TYR A 18 -8.40 -19.00 5.25
C TYR A 18 -7.86 -20.41 5.49
N ALA A 19 -7.36 -20.67 6.70
CA ALA A 19 -6.92 -21.98 7.12
C ALA A 19 -8.05 -22.74 7.83
N ILE A 20 -8.27 -24.00 7.43
CA ILE A 20 -9.23 -24.89 8.08
C ILE A 20 -8.58 -25.42 9.36
N ALA A 21 -9.09 -24.98 10.52
CA ALA A 21 -8.63 -25.46 11.81
C ALA A 21 -8.87 -26.98 11.94
N GLY A 22 -7.79 -27.77 12.03
CA GLY A 22 -7.84 -29.23 12.12
C GLY A 22 -7.15 -29.96 10.94
N ASP A 23 -6.93 -29.26 9.83
CA ASP A 23 -5.96 -29.69 8.84
C ASP A 23 -4.58 -29.47 9.45
N ARG A 24 -3.75 -30.50 9.62
CA ARG A 24 -2.50 -30.47 10.41
C ARG A 24 -1.37 -29.63 9.77
N GLY A 25 -1.73 -28.57 9.05
CA GLY A 25 -0.81 -27.68 8.35
C GLY A 25 -0.10 -26.71 9.30
N THR A 26 1.22 -26.62 9.15
CA THR A 26 2.04 -25.58 9.76
C THR A 26 1.89 -24.27 8.98
N ILE A 27 2.29 -23.13 9.56
CA ILE A 27 2.31 -21.84 8.85
C ILE A 27 3.10 -21.98 7.54
N LEU A 28 4.20 -22.73 7.54
CA LEU A 28 4.98 -23.00 6.34
C LEU A 28 4.19 -23.80 5.29
N ALA A 29 3.41 -24.79 5.69
CA ALA A 29 2.58 -25.57 4.75
C ALA A 29 1.51 -24.68 4.09
N VAL A 30 0.87 -23.81 4.87
CA VAL A 30 -0.09 -22.81 4.35
C VAL A 30 0.61 -21.83 3.40
N ALA A 31 1.78 -21.32 3.77
CA ALA A 31 2.57 -20.43 2.94
C ALA A 31 2.92 -21.07 1.58
N LYS A 32 3.38 -22.33 1.59
CA LYS A 32 3.69 -23.09 0.36
C LYS A 32 2.49 -23.30 -0.54
N ALA A 33 1.34 -23.69 0.03
CA ALA A 33 0.11 -23.89 -0.72
C ALA A 33 -0.35 -22.61 -1.45
N HIS A 34 -0.09 -21.45 -0.84
CA HIS A 34 -0.46 -20.13 -1.38
C HIS A 34 0.70 -19.38 -2.06
N LYS A 35 1.83 -20.05 -2.31
CA LYS A 35 3.03 -19.49 -2.98
C LYS A 35 3.60 -18.24 -2.30
N ILE A 36 3.56 -18.19 -0.98
CA ILE A 36 4.12 -17.10 -0.17
C ILE A 36 5.62 -17.38 0.05
N PRO A 37 6.52 -16.41 -0.21
CA PRO A 37 7.98 -16.63 -0.23
C PRO A 37 8.61 -16.58 1.17
N ILE A 38 8.22 -17.50 2.05
CA ILE A 38 8.94 -17.73 3.32
C ILE A 38 10.12 -18.65 3.03
N PRO A 39 11.37 -18.31 3.42
CA PRO A 39 12.52 -19.19 3.25
C PRO A 39 12.31 -20.56 3.92
N PHE A 40 12.71 -21.64 3.24
CA PHE A 40 12.50 -23.01 3.73
C PHE A 40 13.71 -23.92 3.46
N ASP A 41 14.76 -23.84 4.28
CA ASP A 41 15.96 -24.68 4.03
C ASP A 41 15.78 -26.11 4.55
N CYS A 42 15.40 -26.25 5.83
CA CYS A 42 15.39 -27.54 6.51
C CYS A 42 13.99 -28.12 6.76
N GLN A 43 12.97 -27.28 6.96
CA GLN A 43 11.58 -27.67 7.30
C GLN A 43 11.39 -28.46 8.62
N ASP A 44 12.47 -28.90 9.25
CA ASP A 44 12.43 -29.69 10.49
C ASP A 44 12.82 -28.87 11.74
N GLY A 45 12.92 -27.54 11.59
CA GLY A 45 13.20 -26.63 12.71
C GLY A 45 14.65 -26.64 13.18
N GLU A 46 15.62 -26.92 12.29
CA GLU A 46 17.06 -26.99 12.61
C GLU A 46 17.88 -25.77 12.13
N CYS A 47 17.37 -25.02 11.16
CA CYS A 47 18.10 -23.99 10.42
C CYS A 47 17.69 -22.55 10.78
N GLY A 48 16.49 -22.35 11.35
CA GLY A 48 16.00 -21.03 11.74
C GLY A 48 15.59 -20.10 10.59
N SER A 49 15.76 -20.48 9.32
CA SER A 49 15.49 -19.59 8.18
C SER A 49 14.03 -19.23 7.97
N CYS A 50 13.10 -20.05 8.46
CA CYS A 50 11.66 -19.77 8.45
C CYS A 50 11.19 -18.99 9.69
N LEU A 51 12.04 -18.11 10.23
CA LEU A 51 11.71 -17.26 11.36
C LEU A 51 10.57 -16.31 10.99
N VAL A 52 9.53 -16.29 11.82
CA VAL A 52 8.37 -15.42 11.64
C VAL A 52 7.95 -14.80 12.97
N GLU A 53 7.45 -13.57 12.92
CA GLU A 53 6.76 -12.92 14.02
C GLU A 53 5.25 -13.20 13.90
N VAL A 54 4.63 -13.74 14.94
CA VAL A 54 3.20 -14.06 14.98
C VAL A 54 2.48 -13.12 15.94
N LYS A 55 1.55 -12.32 15.41
CA LYS A 55 0.69 -11.41 16.17
C LYS A 55 -0.75 -11.90 16.15
N HIS A 56 -1.29 -12.22 17.33
CA HIS A 56 -2.70 -12.57 17.50
C HIS A 56 -3.57 -11.31 17.46
N LEU A 57 -4.56 -11.27 16.56
CA LEU A 57 -5.48 -10.13 16.42
C LEU A 57 -6.53 -10.07 17.53
N SER A 58 -6.88 -11.23 18.11
CA SER A 58 -7.85 -11.33 19.21
C SER A 58 -7.16 -11.62 20.55
N PRO A 59 -7.26 -10.74 21.56
CA PRO A 59 -6.61 -10.96 22.86
C PRO A 59 -7.26 -12.06 23.70
N ARG A 60 -8.50 -12.48 23.38
CA ARG A 60 -9.28 -13.47 24.15
C ARG A 60 -9.10 -14.92 23.68
N VAL A 61 -8.49 -15.15 22.52
CA VAL A 61 -8.38 -16.47 21.90
C VAL A 61 -6.90 -16.74 21.61
N LYS A 62 -6.15 -17.04 22.67
CA LYS A 62 -4.77 -17.53 22.58
C LYS A 62 -4.79 -18.98 23.01
N TYR A 63 -4.54 -19.88 22.08
CA TYR A 63 -4.49 -21.30 22.43
C TYR A 63 -3.12 -21.67 22.98
N GLY A 64 -3.12 -22.52 24.02
CA GLY A 64 -1.89 -22.95 24.69
C GLY A 64 -0.97 -23.75 23.78
N ILE A 65 0.30 -23.38 23.68
CA ILE A 65 1.27 -23.99 22.74
C ILE A 65 2.37 -24.77 23.46
N ALA A 66 2.86 -25.82 22.81
CA ALA A 66 4.12 -26.46 23.19
C ALA A 66 5.20 -26.05 22.18
N LEU A 67 6.30 -25.48 22.67
CA LEU A 67 7.53 -25.28 21.90
C LEU A 67 8.36 -26.57 21.99
N THR A 68 8.91 -27.04 20.86
CA THR A 68 9.88 -28.12 20.89
C THR A 68 11.21 -27.61 21.44
N ASP A 69 11.98 -28.45 22.13
CA ASP A 69 13.26 -28.02 22.73
C ASP A 69 14.26 -27.52 21.68
N ARG A 70 14.17 -28.04 20.45
CA ARG A 70 14.96 -27.60 19.30
C ARG A 70 14.59 -26.18 18.85
N GLU A 71 13.29 -25.88 18.77
CA GLU A 71 12.80 -24.55 18.43
C GLU A 71 13.23 -23.51 19.49
N LYS A 72 13.17 -23.87 20.78
CA LYS A 72 13.60 -22.99 21.88
C LYS A 72 15.08 -22.62 21.80
N GLU A 73 15.96 -23.60 21.60
CA GLU A 73 17.40 -23.36 21.57
C GLU A 73 17.80 -22.48 20.38
N LEU A 74 17.20 -22.70 19.20
CA LEU A 74 17.42 -21.83 18.03
C LEU A 74 16.91 -20.41 18.26
N LEU A 75 15.70 -20.23 18.77
CA LEU A 75 15.14 -18.89 19.01
C LEU A 75 15.95 -18.12 20.06
N ARG A 76 16.52 -18.85 21.04
CA ARG A 76 17.48 -18.30 22.03
C ARG A 76 18.81 -17.91 21.40
N GLN A 77 19.38 -18.75 20.53
CA GLN A 77 20.63 -18.46 19.81
C GLN A 77 20.49 -17.26 18.86
N LEU A 78 19.33 -17.10 18.23
CA LEU A 78 19.01 -15.95 17.39
C LEU A 78 18.71 -14.68 18.18
N GLY A 79 18.58 -14.76 19.52
CA GLY A 79 18.30 -13.60 20.38
C GLY A 79 16.89 -13.02 20.21
N THR A 80 15.99 -13.74 19.56
CA THR A 80 14.63 -13.27 19.21
C THR A 80 13.64 -13.41 20.36
N ILE A 81 13.91 -14.31 21.31
CA ILE A 81 13.08 -14.56 22.49
C ILE A 81 13.90 -14.44 23.76
N THR A 82 13.31 -13.80 24.77
CA THR A 82 13.90 -13.66 26.10
C THR A 82 13.71 -14.91 26.96
N LYS A 83 14.59 -15.10 27.96
CA LYS A 83 14.45 -16.22 28.93
C LYS A 83 13.09 -16.22 29.63
N ALA A 84 12.53 -15.03 29.92
CA ALA A 84 11.22 -14.87 30.54
C ALA A 84 10.06 -15.30 29.61
N GLU A 85 10.17 -15.05 28.30
CA GLU A 85 9.18 -15.51 27.33
C GLU A 85 9.23 -17.03 27.14
N ILE A 86 10.42 -17.64 27.19
CA ILE A 86 10.57 -19.11 27.17
C ILE A 86 9.90 -19.72 28.41
N GLU A 87 10.18 -19.19 29.60
CA GLU A 87 9.58 -19.66 30.85
C GLU A 87 8.06 -19.49 30.84
N ASN A 88 7.56 -18.34 30.36
CA ASN A 88 6.13 -18.10 30.22
C ASN A 88 5.45 -19.06 29.22
N ALA A 89 6.16 -19.43 28.16
CA ALA A 89 5.68 -20.43 27.21
C ALA A 89 5.67 -21.85 27.78
N GLU A 90 6.61 -22.20 28.67
CA GLU A 90 6.67 -23.51 29.32
C GLU A 90 5.68 -23.67 30.49
N VAL A 91 5.50 -22.61 31.29
CA VAL A 91 4.71 -22.66 32.52
C VAL A 91 3.24 -22.31 32.27
N ASN A 92 2.98 -21.34 31.38
CA ASN A 92 1.63 -20.81 31.14
C ASN A 92 1.09 -21.17 29.74
N ASP A 93 1.81 -22.03 28.99
CA ASP A 93 1.49 -22.41 27.61
C ASP A 93 1.33 -21.20 26.65
N MET A 94 1.92 -20.05 26.98
CA MET A 94 1.68 -18.81 26.24
C MET A 94 2.52 -18.75 24.95
N PRO A 95 1.93 -18.37 23.79
CA PRO A 95 2.68 -18.25 22.56
C PRO A 95 3.68 -17.09 22.60
N PRO A 96 4.98 -17.33 22.32
CA PRO A 96 5.94 -16.25 22.16
C PRO A 96 5.69 -15.51 20.84
N ARG A 97 6.26 -14.30 20.75
CA ARG A 97 6.12 -13.42 19.58
C ARG A 97 6.78 -13.99 18.33
N TYR A 98 7.96 -14.60 18.48
CA TYR A 98 8.70 -15.19 17.37
C TYR A 98 8.53 -16.71 17.36
N ARG A 99 8.37 -17.29 16.17
CA ARG A 99 8.19 -18.73 15.97
C ARG A 99 8.91 -19.17 14.70
N LEU A 100 9.19 -20.47 14.60
CA LEU A 100 9.57 -21.06 13.32
C LEU A 100 8.31 -21.48 12.57
N ALA A 101 8.09 -20.96 11.36
CA ALA A 101 6.89 -21.26 10.58
C ALA A 101 6.71 -22.75 10.28
N CYS A 102 7.81 -23.52 10.24
CA CYS A 102 7.78 -24.97 10.05
C CYS A 102 7.32 -25.76 11.28
N GLN A 103 7.42 -25.20 12.49
CA GLN A 103 7.01 -25.84 13.75
C GLN A 103 5.72 -25.24 14.34
N CYS A 104 5.26 -24.12 13.78
CA CYS A 104 4.05 -23.44 14.23
C CYS A 104 2.81 -23.99 13.52
N PHE A 105 1.95 -24.69 14.26
CA PHE A 105 0.66 -25.18 13.76
C PHE A 105 -0.40 -24.09 13.77
N VAL A 106 -1.14 -23.97 12.66
CA VAL A 106 -2.25 -23.02 12.57
C VAL A 106 -3.44 -23.56 13.37
N ARG A 107 -3.90 -22.77 14.35
CA ARG A 107 -5.08 -23.08 15.19
C ARG A 107 -6.26 -22.21 14.79
N ASN A 108 -7.41 -22.37 15.45
CA ASN A 108 -8.61 -21.57 15.17
C ASN A 108 -8.50 -20.14 15.75
N GLU A 109 -7.47 -19.40 15.34
CA GLU A 109 -7.13 -18.05 15.80
C GLU A 109 -6.76 -17.15 14.61
N ASP A 110 -7.19 -15.89 14.65
CA ASP A 110 -6.83 -14.90 13.63
C ASP A 110 -5.46 -14.32 13.95
N ILE A 111 -4.50 -14.55 13.05
CA ILE A 111 -3.09 -14.19 13.23
C ILE A 111 -2.54 -13.40 12.05
N VAL A 112 -1.64 -12.47 12.34
CA VAL A 112 -0.77 -11.81 11.36
C VAL A 112 0.63 -12.39 11.52
N VAL A 113 1.18 -12.89 10.41
CA VAL A 113 2.51 -13.50 10.32
C VAL A 113 3.41 -12.54 9.54
N SER A 114 4.34 -11.90 10.25
CA SER A 114 5.32 -10.98 9.68
C SER A 114 6.67 -11.67 9.47
N PHE A 115 7.30 -11.47 8.31
CA PHE A 115 8.58 -12.11 7.98
C PHE A 115 9.42 -11.24 7.03
N GLU A 116 10.75 -11.41 7.06
CA GLU A 116 11.67 -10.62 6.20
C GLU A 116 11.61 -11.04 4.73
N GLY A 117 11.39 -12.33 4.47
CA GLY A 117 11.28 -12.88 3.12
C GLY A 117 12.62 -13.37 2.56
N ASP A 118 12.55 -14.14 1.46
CA ASP A 118 13.74 -14.59 0.75
C ASP A 118 14.39 -13.43 -0.02
N GLN A 119 15.55 -12.97 0.46
CA GLN A 119 16.31 -11.86 -0.12
C GLN A 119 16.94 -12.20 -1.49
N THR A 120 16.94 -13.47 -1.90
CA THR A 120 17.42 -13.88 -3.24
C THR A 120 16.38 -13.60 -4.32
N LEU A 121 15.12 -13.39 -3.95
CA LEU A 121 14.06 -12.97 -4.86
C LEU A 121 13.99 -11.43 -4.87
N PRO A 122 13.91 -10.79 -6.05
CA PRO A 122 13.69 -9.35 -6.09
C PRO A 122 12.39 -9.01 -5.36
N ALA A 123 12.40 -7.95 -4.56
CA ALA A 123 11.20 -7.45 -3.89
C ALA A 123 10.08 -7.34 -4.93
N GLN A 124 8.96 -8.04 -4.72
CA GLN A 124 7.86 -7.98 -5.67
C GLN A 124 7.31 -6.56 -5.64
N GLY A 125 7.43 -5.85 -6.76
CA GLY A 125 6.81 -4.53 -6.90
C GLY A 125 5.32 -4.61 -6.55
N PRO A 126 4.71 -3.51 -6.05
CA PRO A 126 3.37 -3.54 -5.47
C PRO A 126 2.33 -4.17 -6.42
N HIS A 127 1.37 -4.93 -5.90
CA HIS A 127 0.59 -5.85 -6.73
C HIS A 127 -0.34 -5.07 -7.66
N ILE A 128 -0.01 -5.02 -8.95
CA ILE A 128 -0.87 -4.42 -9.97
C ILE A 128 -2.06 -5.38 -10.16
N THR A 129 -3.28 -4.91 -9.85
CA THR A 129 -4.50 -5.71 -9.99
C THR A 129 -4.64 -6.24 -11.42
N HIS A 130 -5.36 -7.37 -11.61
CA HIS A 130 -5.68 -7.82 -12.96
C HIS A 130 -6.46 -6.78 -13.77
N ALA A 131 -7.18 -5.87 -13.10
CA ALA A 131 -7.82 -4.71 -13.70
C ALA A 131 -6.80 -3.65 -14.13
N ALA A 132 -5.76 -3.36 -13.37
CA ALA A 132 -4.70 -2.43 -13.77
C ALA A 132 -3.78 -2.99 -14.88
N LYS A 133 -3.58 -4.32 -14.93
CA LYS A 133 -2.96 -4.99 -16.12
C LYS A 133 -3.84 -4.95 -17.37
N ARG A 134 -5.14 -4.76 -17.19
CA ARG A 134 -6.15 -4.57 -18.23
C ARG A 134 -6.76 -3.18 -18.07
N PHE A 135 -5.95 -2.14 -17.97
CA PHE A 135 -6.47 -0.78 -18.03
C PHE A 135 -7.11 -0.62 -19.42
N THR A 136 -8.41 -0.90 -19.46
CA THR A 136 -9.21 -1.23 -20.65
C THR A 136 -9.62 0.02 -21.39
N GLY A 137 -8.64 0.82 -21.80
CA GLY A 137 -8.78 1.85 -22.83
C GLY A 137 -8.05 1.47 -24.13
N GLY A 138 -7.29 0.37 -24.16
CA GLY A 138 -6.44 0.03 -25.31
C GLY A 138 -5.26 1.00 -25.47
N MET A 139 -4.83 1.64 -24.38
CA MET A 139 -3.84 2.69 -24.40
C MET A 139 -2.42 2.09 -24.43
N GLU A 140 -1.92 1.73 -25.61
CA GLU A 140 -0.48 1.57 -25.83
C GLU A 140 0.10 2.97 -26.06
N ILE A 141 0.84 3.52 -25.09
CA ILE A 141 1.59 4.76 -25.28
C ILE A 141 2.74 4.45 -26.24
N GLY A 142 2.58 4.84 -27.49
CA GLY A 142 3.46 4.47 -28.60
C GLY A 142 4.63 5.43 -28.79
N SER A 143 4.60 6.60 -28.15
CA SER A 143 5.66 7.61 -28.26
C SER A 143 5.86 8.41 -26.98
N VAL A 144 7.03 9.04 -26.87
CA VAL A 144 7.34 9.98 -25.78
C VAL A 144 6.41 11.19 -25.81
N ASP A 145 6.05 11.67 -27.01
CA ASP A 145 5.13 12.79 -27.20
C ASP A 145 3.74 12.48 -26.62
N GLU A 146 3.24 11.27 -26.84
CA GLU A 146 1.99 10.78 -26.25
C GLU A 146 2.06 10.72 -24.73
N PHE A 147 3.16 10.18 -24.18
CA PHE A 147 3.38 10.15 -22.74
C PHE A 147 3.39 11.56 -22.13
N LEU A 148 4.11 12.50 -22.74
CA LEU A 148 4.21 13.88 -22.28
C LEU A 148 2.87 14.61 -22.41
N GLY A 149 2.10 14.36 -23.46
CA GLY A 149 0.73 14.86 -23.59
C GLY A 149 -0.17 14.39 -22.45
N TYR A 150 -0.01 13.14 -22.01
CA TYR A 150 -0.78 12.56 -20.91
C TYR A 150 -0.35 13.16 -19.58
N ALA A 151 0.95 13.21 -19.30
CA ALA A 151 1.51 13.81 -18.09
C ALA A 151 1.09 15.28 -17.97
N VAL A 152 1.21 16.07 -19.03
CA VAL A 152 0.77 17.47 -19.04
C VAL A 152 -0.71 17.61 -18.69
N LYS A 153 -1.56 16.74 -19.23
CA LYS A 153 -3.00 16.80 -18.95
C LYS A 153 -3.33 16.37 -17.52
N VAL A 154 -2.67 15.34 -17.00
CA VAL A 154 -2.79 14.89 -15.60
C VAL A 154 -2.39 16.01 -14.65
N GLU A 155 -1.20 16.61 -14.84
CA GLU A 155 -0.67 17.67 -13.97
C GLU A 155 -1.48 18.97 -14.03
N GLU A 156 -2.01 19.32 -15.20
CA GLU A 156 -2.88 20.48 -15.36
C GLU A 156 -4.20 20.28 -14.61
N ASP A 157 -4.83 19.11 -14.75
CA ASP A 157 -6.08 18.79 -14.05
C ASP A 157 -5.84 18.66 -12.54
N ALA A 158 -4.71 18.12 -12.09
CA ALA A 158 -4.31 18.06 -10.68
C ALA A 158 -4.23 19.47 -10.08
N ALA A 159 -3.52 20.38 -10.76
CA ALA A 159 -3.35 21.75 -10.29
C ALA A 159 -4.71 22.47 -10.13
N ILE A 160 -5.60 22.32 -11.11
CA ILE A 160 -6.96 22.88 -11.07
C ILE A 160 -7.75 22.26 -9.91
N HIS A 161 -7.73 20.93 -9.79
CA HIS A 161 -8.49 20.22 -8.77
C HIS A 161 -8.06 20.63 -7.34
N PHE A 162 -6.75 20.73 -7.09
CA PHE A 162 -6.25 21.18 -5.80
C PHE A 162 -6.56 22.66 -5.51
N ASP A 163 -6.56 23.54 -6.51
CA ASP A 163 -7.02 24.92 -6.31
C ASP A 163 -8.49 24.98 -5.91
N GLU A 164 -9.34 24.18 -6.57
CA GLU A 164 -10.77 24.10 -6.28
C GLU A 164 -11.02 23.56 -4.86
N LEU A 165 -10.34 22.47 -4.48
CA LEU A 165 -10.39 21.94 -3.11
C LEU A 165 -9.87 22.96 -2.09
N GLY A 166 -8.78 23.66 -2.40
CA GLY A 166 -8.24 24.73 -1.55
C GLY A 166 -9.25 25.86 -1.31
N THR A 167 -9.89 26.33 -2.38
CA THR A 167 -10.95 27.34 -2.29
C THR A 167 -12.19 26.84 -1.53
N ALA A 168 -12.60 25.58 -1.74
CA ALA A 168 -13.71 24.98 -0.99
C ALA A 168 -13.40 24.89 0.52
N MET A 169 -12.17 24.51 0.88
CA MET A 169 -11.72 24.47 2.28
C MET A 169 -11.66 25.85 2.91
N GLU A 170 -11.17 26.88 2.18
CA GLU A 170 -11.20 28.28 2.64
C GLU A 170 -12.63 28.75 2.93
N ALA A 171 -13.58 28.45 2.03
CA ALA A 171 -14.98 28.82 2.19
C ALA A 171 -15.62 28.18 3.43
N CYS A 172 -15.17 26.98 3.82
CA CYS A 172 -15.61 26.30 5.03
C CYS A 172 -14.80 26.68 6.30
N GLY A 173 -13.89 27.66 6.21
CA GLY A 173 -13.06 28.11 7.33
C GLY A 173 -11.83 27.24 7.64
N ASN A 174 -11.55 26.22 6.82
CA ASN A 174 -10.47 25.26 7.02
C ASN A 174 -9.14 25.73 6.40
N GLN A 175 -8.58 26.79 6.97
CA GLN A 175 -7.36 27.46 6.46
C GLN A 175 -6.10 26.58 6.47
N GLU A 176 -6.06 25.54 7.30
CA GLU A 176 -4.93 24.61 7.38
C GLU A 176 -4.92 23.64 6.19
N VAL A 177 -6.05 22.96 5.94
CA VAL A 177 -6.20 22.03 4.82
C VAL A 177 -6.17 22.77 3.48
N ALA A 178 -6.71 23.99 3.42
CA ALA A 178 -6.59 24.83 2.24
C ALA A 178 -5.14 25.11 1.85
N ARG A 179 -4.28 25.43 2.84
CA ARG A 179 -2.84 25.65 2.60
C ARG A 179 -2.15 24.40 2.07
N LEU A 180 -2.50 23.22 2.57
CA LEU A 180 -2.01 21.95 2.04
C LEU A 180 -2.38 21.81 0.55
N PHE A 181 -3.64 21.99 0.18
CA PHE A 181 -4.06 21.86 -1.21
C PHE A 181 -3.41 22.91 -2.12
N ARG A 182 -3.23 24.16 -1.65
CA ARG A 182 -2.46 25.17 -2.41
C ARG A 182 -1.00 24.76 -2.62
N GLN A 183 -0.41 24.06 -1.65
CA GLN A 183 0.96 23.54 -1.77
C GLN A 183 1.02 22.41 -2.80
N LEU A 184 0.09 21.45 -2.75
CA LEU A 184 -0.02 20.38 -3.74
C LEU A 184 -0.26 20.93 -5.16
N ALA A 185 -1.17 21.89 -5.32
CA ALA A 185 -1.38 22.60 -6.58
C ALA A 185 -0.09 23.27 -7.11
N SER A 186 0.76 23.77 -6.21
CA SER A 186 2.03 24.38 -6.59
C SER A 186 3.05 23.35 -7.08
N PHE A 187 3.05 22.13 -6.52
CA PHE A 187 3.85 21.02 -7.02
C PHE A 187 3.38 20.57 -8.40
N SER A 188 2.08 20.35 -8.59
CA SER A 188 1.54 19.97 -9.90
C SER A 188 1.85 21.00 -10.99
N ARG A 189 1.81 22.31 -10.67
CA ARG A 189 2.22 23.36 -11.63
C ARG A 189 3.72 23.33 -11.95
N LEU A 190 4.57 22.91 -10.99
CA LEU A 190 5.99 22.74 -11.23
C LEU A 190 6.23 21.57 -12.18
N HIS A 191 5.61 20.42 -11.93
CA HIS A 191 5.68 19.25 -12.80
C HIS A 191 5.11 19.54 -14.19
N LEU A 192 3.98 20.24 -14.27
CA LEU A 192 3.42 20.73 -15.53
C LEU A 192 4.43 21.55 -16.34
N LYS A 193 5.18 22.44 -15.67
CA LYS A 193 6.21 23.25 -16.31
C LYS A 193 7.38 22.40 -16.79
N GLU A 194 7.79 21.40 -16.02
CA GLU A 194 8.86 20.47 -16.38
C GLU A 194 8.45 19.57 -17.55
N ALA A 195 7.26 18.99 -17.52
CA ALA A 195 6.70 18.19 -18.61
C ALA A 195 6.58 19.00 -19.90
N LYS A 196 6.10 20.26 -19.83
CA LYS A 196 6.08 21.18 -20.97
C LYS A 196 7.48 21.53 -21.47
N ALA A 197 8.45 21.72 -20.58
CA ALA A 197 9.83 21.99 -20.98
C ALA A 197 10.47 20.77 -21.68
N ARG A 198 10.20 19.55 -21.20
CA ARG A 198 10.64 18.30 -21.83
C ARG A 198 9.97 18.07 -23.18
N ALA A 199 8.71 18.51 -23.34
CA ALA A 199 8.00 18.46 -24.62
C ALA A 199 8.53 19.44 -25.68
N GLY A 200 9.27 20.48 -25.29
CA GLY A 200 9.88 21.43 -26.22
C GLY A 200 8.85 22.08 -27.17
N ASP A 201 9.07 21.96 -28.48
CA ASP A 201 8.22 22.53 -29.53
C ASP A 201 7.02 21.65 -29.93
N ILE A 202 6.80 20.52 -29.23
CA ILE A 202 5.70 19.61 -29.52
C ILE A 202 4.38 20.34 -29.26
N ASP A 203 3.48 20.30 -30.25
CA ASP A 203 2.11 20.79 -30.10
C ASP A 203 1.29 19.80 -29.28
N LEU A 204 1.45 19.88 -27.96
CA LEU A 204 0.78 19.03 -26.98
C LEU A 204 -0.75 19.07 -27.10
N SER A 205 -1.32 20.16 -27.65
CA SER A 205 -2.78 20.28 -27.86
C SER A 205 -3.34 19.25 -28.84
N LYS A 206 -2.50 18.73 -29.75
CA LYS A 206 -2.86 17.67 -30.71
C LYS A 206 -2.67 16.27 -30.16
N VAL A 207 -1.98 16.15 -29.02
CA VAL A 207 -1.59 14.90 -28.38
C VAL A 207 -2.36 14.69 -27.07
N ILE A 208 -3.28 15.61 -26.73
CA ILE A 208 -4.19 15.43 -25.59
C ILE A 208 -5.11 14.24 -25.90
N PRO A 209 -5.13 13.21 -25.03
CA PRO A 209 -6.02 12.09 -25.20
C PRO A 209 -7.46 12.58 -25.04
N PRO A 210 -8.37 12.14 -25.93
CA PRO A 210 -9.79 12.30 -25.68
C PRO A 210 -10.20 11.75 -24.31
N ASP A 211 -11.19 12.37 -23.67
CA ASP A 211 -11.65 12.03 -22.32
C ASP A 211 -11.94 10.53 -22.12
N TYR A 212 -12.40 9.82 -23.15
CA TYR A 212 -12.72 8.39 -23.10
C TYR A 212 -11.53 7.45 -22.90
N ILE A 213 -10.31 7.94 -23.10
CA ILE A 213 -9.09 7.15 -22.93
C ILE A 213 -8.79 6.96 -21.43
N TRP A 214 -9.26 7.88 -20.59
CA TRP A 214 -9.08 7.80 -19.15
C TRP A 214 -10.15 6.91 -18.51
N PRO A 215 -9.82 6.19 -17.41
CA PRO A 215 -10.81 5.47 -16.62
C PRO A 215 -11.92 6.41 -16.18
N ASN A 216 -13.17 5.96 -16.29
CA ASN A 216 -14.35 6.75 -15.96
C ASN A 216 -14.53 8.04 -16.79
N HIS A 217 -13.90 8.15 -17.96
CA HIS A 217 -13.98 9.32 -18.84
C HIS A 217 -13.45 10.63 -18.22
N ALA A 218 -12.60 10.51 -17.21
CA ALA A 218 -12.01 11.64 -16.50
C ALA A 218 -10.55 11.31 -16.19
N THR A 219 -9.69 12.32 -16.25
CA THR A 219 -8.30 12.17 -15.80
C THR A 219 -8.26 11.63 -14.37
N PRO A 220 -7.19 10.89 -14.01
CA PRO A 220 -7.02 10.34 -12.66
C PRO A 220 -7.29 11.36 -11.55
N GLU A 221 -6.85 12.61 -11.78
CA GLU A 221 -6.90 13.73 -10.84
C GLU A 221 -8.22 14.50 -10.85
N ARG A 222 -9.04 14.30 -11.88
CA ARG A 222 -10.39 14.84 -11.92
C ARG A 222 -11.30 13.90 -11.14
N THR A 223 -11.27 14.00 -9.82
CA THR A 223 -12.35 13.44 -9.02
C THR A 223 -13.61 14.24 -9.33
N GLU A 224 -14.74 13.55 -9.57
CA GLU A 224 -16.04 14.21 -9.67
C GLU A 224 -16.22 15.00 -8.39
N ILE A 225 -16.02 16.31 -8.50
CA ILE A 225 -16.12 17.22 -7.38
C ILE A 225 -17.50 16.95 -6.80
N TRP A 226 -17.57 16.60 -5.53
CA TRP A 226 -18.76 16.70 -4.68
C TRP A 226 -19.12 18.19 -4.51
N ALA A 227 -19.20 18.91 -5.63
CA ALA A 227 -19.45 20.33 -5.78
C ALA A 227 -20.94 20.57 -5.54
N ALA A 228 -21.36 20.46 -4.29
CA ALA A 228 -22.58 21.08 -3.79
C ALA A 228 -22.83 20.83 -2.31
N ASP A 229 -22.00 20.09 -1.58
CA ASP A 229 -22.28 19.86 -0.16
C ASP A 229 -21.59 20.92 0.73
N PRO A 230 -22.30 21.94 1.25
CA PRO A 230 -21.76 22.88 2.23
C PRO A 230 -21.39 22.23 3.57
N THR A 231 -21.61 20.92 3.74
CA THR A 231 -21.16 20.14 4.88
C THR A 231 -19.87 19.36 4.63
N LEU A 232 -19.19 19.56 3.47
CA LEU A 232 -17.95 18.85 3.14
C LEU A 232 -16.96 18.94 4.30
N SER A 233 -16.77 17.82 4.98
CA SER A 233 -15.91 17.77 6.14
C SER A 233 -14.45 17.84 5.67
N ARG A 234 -13.56 18.34 6.55
CA ARG A 234 -12.10 18.34 6.30
C ARG A 234 -11.62 16.97 5.79
N LEU A 235 -12.19 15.90 6.34
CA LEU A 235 -11.86 14.53 6.03
C LEU A 235 -12.31 14.12 4.62
N ASP A 236 -13.48 14.58 4.17
CA ASP A 236 -14.00 14.26 2.84
C ASP A 236 -13.16 14.92 1.74
N GLY A 237 -12.75 16.18 1.95
CA GLY A 237 -11.83 16.86 1.03
C GLY A 237 -10.48 16.14 0.92
N LEU A 238 -9.92 15.71 2.05
CA LEU A 238 -8.66 14.94 2.06
C LEU A 238 -8.81 13.57 1.39
N LYS A 239 -9.93 12.87 1.59
CA LYS A 239 -10.21 11.58 0.96
C LYS A 239 -10.42 11.71 -0.55
N ALA A 240 -11.08 12.78 -1.01
CA ALA A 240 -11.21 13.08 -2.42
C ALA A 240 -9.84 13.32 -3.08
N ALA A 241 -9.00 14.16 -2.46
CA ALA A 241 -7.62 14.37 -2.90
C ALA A 241 -6.82 13.06 -2.94
N LEU A 242 -6.89 12.23 -1.88
CA LEU A 242 -6.19 10.95 -1.84
C LEU A 242 -6.64 10.02 -2.98
N GLN A 243 -7.93 10.02 -3.31
CA GLN A 243 -8.44 9.21 -4.41
C GLN A 243 -7.87 9.66 -5.76
N GLY A 244 -7.74 10.95 -6.02
CA GLY A 244 -7.12 11.49 -7.24
C GLY A 244 -5.68 10.99 -7.38
N GLU A 245 -4.84 11.36 -6.42
CA GLU A 245 -3.42 10.99 -6.36
C GLU A 245 -3.17 9.48 -6.41
N THR A 246 -4.06 8.68 -5.79
CA THR A 246 -3.96 7.21 -5.89
C THR A 246 -4.19 6.74 -7.32
N ARG A 247 -5.12 7.35 -8.06
CA ARG A 247 -5.34 7.02 -9.47
C ARG A 247 -4.18 7.50 -10.34
N GLY A 248 -3.61 8.69 -10.07
CA GLY A 248 -2.41 9.19 -10.75
C GLY A 248 -1.23 8.23 -10.57
N TYR A 249 -0.97 7.84 -9.33
CA TYR A 249 0.00 6.80 -8.98
C TYR A 249 -0.25 5.49 -9.73
N GLU A 250 -1.48 4.96 -9.70
CA GLU A 250 -1.84 3.72 -10.40
C GLU A 250 -1.66 3.84 -11.92
N PHE A 251 -1.98 5.00 -12.50
CA PHE A 251 -1.80 5.28 -13.92
C PHE A 251 -0.32 5.18 -14.32
N TYR A 252 0.57 5.94 -13.67
CA TYR A 252 2.00 5.89 -14.02
C TYR A 252 2.61 4.51 -13.74
N ARG A 253 2.14 3.80 -12.70
CA ARG A 253 2.55 2.42 -12.46
C ARG A 253 2.10 1.45 -13.54
N ALA A 254 0.90 1.64 -14.07
CA ALA A 254 0.43 0.86 -15.21
C ALA A 254 1.34 1.13 -16.43
N VAL A 255 1.67 2.40 -16.70
CA VAL A 255 2.59 2.79 -17.79
C VAL A 255 3.95 2.11 -17.65
N VAL A 256 4.58 2.15 -16.47
CA VAL A 256 5.86 1.46 -16.20
C VAL A 256 5.75 -0.05 -16.47
N ALA A 257 4.62 -0.67 -16.12
CA ALA A 257 4.44 -2.10 -16.27
C ALA A 257 4.14 -2.55 -17.71
N THR A 258 3.61 -1.66 -18.55
CA THR A 258 3.15 -2.02 -19.91
C THR A 258 4.04 -1.45 -21.03
N THR A 259 4.79 -0.37 -20.77
CA THR A 259 5.61 0.27 -21.79
C THR A 259 6.71 -0.66 -22.29
N LYS A 260 7.02 -0.54 -23.58
CA LYS A 260 8.15 -1.23 -24.23
C LYS A 260 9.33 -0.28 -24.50
N LEU A 261 9.14 1.02 -24.22
CA LEU A 261 10.11 2.07 -24.50
C LEU A 261 10.84 2.45 -23.20
N PRO A 262 12.16 2.21 -23.09
CA PRO A 262 12.93 2.46 -21.87
C PRO A 262 12.89 3.92 -21.42
N GLU A 263 12.84 4.86 -22.36
CA GLU A 263 12.75 6.30 -22.05
C GLU A 263 11.45 6.64 -21.31
N ILE A 264 10.31 6.10 -21.76
CA ILE A 264 9.00 6.27 -21.08
C ILE A 264 9.02 5.58 -19.72
N GLU A 265 9.65 4.40 -19.62
CA GLU A 265 9.76 3.67 -18.36
C GLU A 265 10.49 4.49 -17.29
N GLU A 266 11.64 5.08 -17.64
CA GLU A 266 12.42 5.92 -16.72
C GLU A 266 11.66 7.19 -16.32
N MET A 267 11.04 7.89 -17.28
CA MET A 267 10.23 9.07 -16.94
C MET A 267 9.04 8.70 -16.04
N ALA A 268 8.30 7.64 -16.36
CA ALA A 268 7.15 7.23 -15.57
C ALA A 268 7.56 6.78 -14.15
N LYS A 269 8.76 6.24 -13.94
CA LYS A 269 9.28 5.95 -12.59
C LYS A 269 9.50 7.20 -11.74
N GLU A 270 9.89 8.33 -12.35
CA GLU A 270 10.00 9.61 -11.65
C GLU A 270 8.63 10.04 -11.13
N PHE A 271 7.62 10.09 -12.00
CA PHE A 271 6.24 10.42 -11.63
C PHE A 271 5.67 9.45 -10.58
N VAL A 272 5.89 8.13 -10.70
CA VAL A 272 5.44 7.15 -9.69
C VAL A 272 5.99 7.48 -8.29
N LYS A 273 7.23 7.95 -8.21
CA LYS A 273 7.84 8.31 -6.92
C LYS A 273 7.21 9.56 -6.32
N GLU A 274 6.95 10.56 -7.16
CA GLU A 274 6.35 11.84 -6.76
C GLU A 274 4.91 11.65 -6.26
N GLU A 275 4.08 10.98 -7.06
CA GLU A 275 2.69 10.64 -6.68
C GLU A 275 2.64 9.81 -5.39
N ALA A 276 3.59 8.88 -5.21
CA ALA A 276 3.68 8.11 -3.96
C ALA A 276 3.97 8.99 -2.74
N ASP A 277 4.71 10.09 -2.89
CA ASP A 277 4.98 11.02 -1.81
C ASP A 277 3.76 11.89 -1.51
N HIS A 278 2.99 12.30 -2.52
CA HIS A 278 1.70 12.97 -2.32
C HIS A 278 0.68 12.09 -1.59
N VAL A 279 0.53 10.83 -2.01
CA VAL A 279 -0.32 9.84 -1.36
C VAL A 279 0.03 9.71 0.12
N LYS A 280 1.32 9.54 0.46
CA LYS A 280 1.77 9.44 1.86
C LYS A 280 1.45 10.69 2.67
N ILE A 281 1.64 11.89 2.08
CA ILE A 281 1.30 13.15 2.74
C ILE A 281 -0.19 13.14 3.08
N LEU A 282 -1.06 12.83 2.12
CA LEU A 282 -2.51 12.81 2.31
C LEU A 282 -2.95 11.75 3.33
N GLU A 283 -2.38 10.55 3.30
CA GLU A 283 -2.64 9.50 4.29
C GLU A 283 -2.27 9.94 5.71
N ALA A 284 -1.14 10.63 5.87
CA ALA A 284 -0.71 11.16 7.17
C ALA A 284 -1.68 12.24 7.69
N TRP A 285 -2.15 13.13 6.82
CA TRP A 285 -3.17 14.13 7.15
C TRP A 285 -4.51 13.48 7.53
N ILE A 286 -4.98 12.50 6.75
CA ILE A 286 -6.21 11.75 7.05
C ILE A 286 -6.09 11.07 8.40
N THR A 287 -4.98 10.38 8.67
CA THR A 287 -4.75 9.69 9.95
C THR A 287 -4.81 10.66 11.13
N ARG A 288 -4.18 11.84 11.00
CA ARG A 288 -4.22 12.89 12.01
C ARG A 288 -5.65 13.38 12.26
N GLU A 289 -6.41 13.66 11.21
CA GLU A 289 -7.78 14.16 11.31
C GLU A 289 -8.73 13.10 11.90
N GLU A 290 -8.60 11.83 11.51
CA GLU A 290 -9.37 10.72 12.08
C GLU A 290 -9.07 10.50 13.56
N TRP A 291 -7.80 10.64 13.97
CA TRP A 291 -7.42 10.57 15.38
C TRP A 291 -8.00 11.74 16.18
N ALA A 292 -7.93 12.97 15.64
CA ALA A 292 -8.51 14.15 16.27
C ALA A 292 -10.03 14.03 16.44
N ALA A 293 -10.73 13.55 15.40
CA ALA A 293 -12.17 13.33 15.45
C ALA A 293 -12.58 12.28 16.50
N LYS A 294 -11.83 11.18 16.61
CA LYS A 294 -12.07 10.13 17.62
C LYS A 294 -11.88 10.64 19.05
N ASN A 295 -10.86 11.46 19.30
CA ASN A 295 -10.61 11.99 20.65
C ASN A 295 -11.57 13.11 21.03
N ALA A 296 -11.96 13.97 20.09
CA ALA A 296 -13.01 14.96 20.34
C ALA A 296 -14.35 14.31 20.69
N ALA A 297 -14.69 13.17 20.07
CA ALA A 297 -15.87 12.39 20.42
C ALA A 297 -15.78 11.72 21.81
N ALA A 298 -14.57 11.39 22.28
CA ALA A 298 -14.34 10.82 23.60
C ALA A 298 -14.40 11.86 24.73
N ASP A 299 -14.03 13.11 24.46
CA ASP A 299 -14.12 14.22 25.45
C ASP A 299 -15.55 14.76 25.63
N HIS A 300 -16.47 14.39 24.74
CA HIS A 300 -17.89 14.78 24.77
C HIS A 300 -18.86 13.67 25.20
N ALA A 301 -18.33 12.50 25.60
CA ALA A 301 -19.10 11.36 26.10
C ALA A 301 -18.91 11.17 27.62
#